data_AF-A0A537ZEL5-F1
#
_entry.id   AF-A0A537ZEL5-F1
#
_cell.length_a   1.000
_cell.length_b   1.000
_cell.length_c   1.000
_cell.angle_alpha   90.00
_cell.angle_beta   90.00
_cell.angle_gamma   90.00
#
_symmetry.space_group_name_H-M   'P 1'
#
loop_
_entity.id
_entity.type
_entity.pdbx_description
1 polymer ?
#
loop_
_entity_poly.entity_id
_entity_poly.type
_entity_poly.pdbx_seq_one_letter_code
_entity_poly.pdbx_strand_id
1 'polypeptide(L)'
;MTTSAKRATVVLALAVGVQLLAAPAAFAAAKPAGGAAIGQVIGATLGAMVATAAMLGIVAGHRSGRLRAMKRLVAFTERVSGMPAWSAMPLAILGGTLGIAVFGMYWDISIHLDKGRDPGPLANAAHYFILVGLFGVLFAGVMALALPLERPSRSAIRLPNGWYAPLGGLIITICGSISLLAFPLDDGWHRIFGQDVTLWGPTHLLLFGGASFSVIGAWILHREGKSAAFKQPREERQPIFIARYREPMLAGAFLVGLSTFQGEYDFAVPQFRLVFHPMLLMLAAAVGLVAARLRLGRGGALKAVLFYLLIRGTLALIVGVILPHTTPKFPLYVVEALVVEAVAFRFPRGRPIAFGIAAGAGIGTIGLAAEWAWSHIFWTIPWPSSLFPEGAIVGFIAAIAGGVLGGFIGRSLSGGAPRERMPRWVVPAAAAVVAGLVAYGLQMPTPKHPPTATVSLRTVQPGPKRKVVATVRVNPLNA
;
A
#
# COMPACT_ATOMS: atom_id res chain seq x y z
N MET A 1 34.23 23.28 -0.84
CA MET A 1 33.30 22.15 -0.59
C MET A 1 34.10 21.02 0.02
N THR A 2 33.76 20.55 1.22
CA THR A 2 34.48 19.47 1.90
C THR A 2 34.30 18.14 1.14
N THR A 3 35.33 17.30 1.17
CA THR A 3 35.37 15.95 0.55
C THR A 3 34.19 15.06 0.97
N SER A 4 33.62 15.29 2.15
CA SER A 4 32.43 14.60 2.67
C SER A 4 31.14 14.95 1.91
N ALA A 5 30.99 16.18 1.40
CA ALA A 5 29.79 16.60 0.66
C ALA A 5 29.76 15.98 -0.75
N LYS A 6 30.92 15.77 -1.38
CA LYS A 6 31.03 15.10 -2.68
C LYS A 6 30.74 13.59 -2.61
N ARG A 7 31.19 12.89 -1.55
CA ARG A 7 30.94 11.45 -1.35
C ARG A 7 29.47 11.13 -1.02
N ALA A 8 28.77 12.06 -0.35
CA ALA A 8 27.39 11.91 0.05
C ALA A 8 26.38 11.91 -1.12
N THR A 9 26.61 12.77 -2.12
CA THR A 9 25.75 12.88 -3.31
C THR A 9 25.88 11.66 -4.24
N VAL A 10 27.07 11.06 -4.31
CA VAL A 10 27.38 9.96 -5.25
C VAL A 10 26.70 8.64 -4.88
N VAL A 11 26.49 8.33 -3.60
CA VAL A 11 25.86 7.07 -3.17
C VAL A 11 24.32 7.14 -3.16
N LEU A 12 23.75 8.30 -2.85
CA LEU A 12 22.32 8.52 -3.04
C LEU A 12 21.99 8.55 -4.55
N ALA A 13 22.89 9.09 -5.37
CA ALA A 13 22.85 8.96 -6.82
C ALA A 13 23.11 7.53 -7.33
N LEU A 14 23.67 6.61 -6.55
CA LEU A 14 23.74 5.18 -6.90
C LEU A 14 22.42 4.47 -6.57
N ALA A 15 21.81 4.76 -5.41
CA ALA A 15 20.49 4.21 -5.07
C ALA A 15 19.37 4.72 -6.00
N VAL A 16 19.46 5.97 -6.45
CA VAL A 16 18.53 6.56 -7.44
C VAL A 16 18.99 6.30 -8.88
N GLY A 17 20.31 6.24 -9.14
CA GLY A 17 20.89 6.01 -10.47
C GLY A 17 20.78 4.57 -10.96
N VAL A 18 20.64 3.58 -10.07
CA VAL A 18 20.26 2.22 -10.47
C VAL A 18 18.87 2.20 -11.12
N GLN A 19 17.97 3.14 -10.79
CA GLN A 19 16.69 3.27 -11.51
C GLN A 19 16.84 3.88 -12.90
N LEU A 20 17.86 4.72 -13.12
CA LEU A 20 18.18 5.28 -14.43
C LEU A 20 18.90 4.28 -15.33
N LEU A 21 19.66 3.36 -14.75
CA LEU A 21 20.31 2.25 -15.47
C LEU A 21 19.36 1.07 -15.72
N ALA A 22 18.21 1.03 -15.06
CA ALA A 22 17.14 0.06 -15.29
C ALA A 22 16.13 0.51 -16.36
N ALA A 23 16.45 1.52 -17.16
CA ALA A 23 15.77 1.72 -18.45
C ALA A 23 16.21 0.59 -19.39
N PRO A 24 15.29 -0.26 -19.89
CA PRO A 24 15.67 -1.34 -20.79
C PRO A 24 16.05 -0.75 -22.15
N ALA A 25 17.34 -0.47 -22.34
CA ALA A 25 17.96 -0.36 -23.65
C ALA A 25 18.02 -1.72 -24.37
N ALA A 26 17.59 -2.80 -23.73
CA ALA A 26 17.55 -4.14 -24.29
C ALA A 26 16.11 -4.64 -24.24
N PHE A 27 15.34 -4.47 -25.31
CA PHE A 27 14.31 -5.39 -25.84
C PHE A 27 13.75 -4.75 -27.12
N ALA A 28 14.64 -4.57 -28.10
CA ALA A 28 14.26 -4.31 -29.49
C ALA A 28 14.23 -5.64 -30.23
N ALA A 29 13.20 -6.45 -30.00
CA ALA A 29 12.93 -7.62 -30.85
C ALA A 29 11.45 -8.03 -30.74
N ALA A 30 10.74 -7.87 -31.87
CA ALA A 30 9.40 -8.34 -32.22
C ALA A 30 8.22 -7.84 -31.36
N LYS A 31 7.12 -7.42 -32.02
CA LYS A 31 5.85 -7.13 -31.35
C LYS A 31 5.20 -8.44 -30.87
N PRO A 32 4.81 -8.50 -29.60
CA PRO A 32 3.45 -8.93 -29.25
C PRO A 32 2.66 -7.74 -28.71
N ALA A 33 1.34 -7.80 -28.80
CA ALA A 33 0.45 -6.70 -28.45
C ALA A 33 0.63 -6.25 -26.98
N GLY A 34 0.97 -4.97 -26.76
CA GLY A 34 0.59 -4.28 -25.53
C GLY A 34 1.66 -3.53 -24.71
N GLY A 35 2.92 -3.49 -25.15
CA GLY A 35 3.93 -2.60 -24.54
C GLY A 35 3.72 -1.11 -24.88
N ALA A 36 4.34 -0.23 -24.10
CA ALA A 36 4.28 1.22 -24.29
C ALA A 36 4.91 1.68 -25.61
N ALA A 37 4.38 2.75 -26.21
CA ALA A 37 5.03 3.36 -27.36
C ALA A 37 6.42 3.90 -26.96
N ILE A 38 7.43 3.70 -27.81
CA ILE A 38 8.82 4.10 -27.52
C ILE A 38 8.91 5.59 -27.11
N GLY A 39 8.13 6.47 -27.76
CA GLY A 39 8.08 7.89 -27.41
C GLY A 39 7.61 8.16 -25.98
N GLN A 40 6.65 7.38 -25.46
CA GLN A 40 6.21 7.48 -24.07
C GLN A 40 7.27 6.98 -23.10
N VAL A 41 7.99 5.91 -23.45
CA VAL A 41 9.12 5.40 -22.64
C VAL A 41 10.21 6.46 -22.53
N ILE A 42 10.57 7.11 -23.64
CA ILE A 42 11.54 8.21 -23.65
C ILE A 42 11.02 9.37 -22.79
N GLY A 43 9.77 9.80 -22.98
CA GLY A 43 9.16 10.89 -22.21
C GLY A 43 9.13 10.62 -20.70
N ALA A 44 8.71 9.43 -20.30
CA ALA A 44 8.69 9.01 -18.90
C ALA A 44 10.10 8.94 -18.30
N THR A 45 11.09 8.45 -19.06
CA THR A 45 12.49 8.38 -18.64
C THR A 45 13.08 9.78 -18.44
N LEU A 46 12.87 10.70 -19.37
CA LEU A 46 13.31 12.09 -19.25
C LEU A 46 12.63 12.79 -18.07
N GLY A 47 11.33 12.57 -17.86
CA GLY A 47 10.60 13.08 -16.70
C GLY A 47 11.19 12.55 -15.39
N ALA A 48 11.47 11.26 -15.32
CA ALA A 48 12.13 10.61 -14.17
C ALA A 48 13.53 11.17 -13.89
N MET A 49 14.33 11.44 -14.94
CA MET A 49 15.63 12.08 -14.84
C MET A 49 15.52 13.49 -14.24
N VAL A 50 14.59 14.30 -14.74
CA VAL A 50 14.36 15.67 -14.27
C VAL A 50 13.90 15.66 -12.81
N ALA A 51 12.92 14.82 -12.45
CA ALA A 51 12.44 14.68 -11.09
C ALA A 51 13.57 14.25 -10.14
N THR A 52 14.36 13.26 -10.53
CA THR A 52 15.54 12.79 -9.79
C THR A 52 16.56 13.91 -9.59
N ALA A 53 16.90 14.65 -10.65
CA ALA A 53 17.87 15.74 -10.57
C ALA A 53 17.38 16.84 -9.62
N ALA A 54 16.09 17.17 -9.66
CA ALA A 54 15.48 18.13 -8.74
C ALA A 54 15.57 17.65 -7.28
N MET A 55 15.25 16.38 -7.01
CA MET A 55 15.36 15.78 -5.68
C MET A 55 16.81 15.84 -5.16
N LEU A 56 17.79 15.44 -5.98
CA LEU A 56 19.21 15.49 -5.63
C LEU A 56 19.69 16.94 -5.40
N GLY A 57 19.21 17.89 -6.19
CA GLY A 57 19.47 19.32 -6.03
C GLY A 57 18.99 19.85 -4.67
N ILE A 58 17.78 19.46 -4.25
CA ILE A 58 17.23 19.81 -2.93
C ILE A 58 18.09 19.22 -1.80
N VAL A 59 18.45 17.94 -1.91
CA VAL A 59 19.30 17.25 -0.93
C VAL A 59 20.67 17.92 -0.82
N ALA A 60 21.33 18.20 -1.95
CA ALA A 60 22.63 18.86 -1.99
C ALA A 60 22.56 20.30 -1.44
N GLY A 61 21.49 21.04 -1.77
CA GLY A 61 21.23 22.37 -1.25
C GLY A 61 21.03 22.40 0.27
N HIS A 62 20.32 21.41 0.82
CA HIS A 62 20.17 21.21 2.26
C HIS A 62 21.51 20.86 2.94
N ARG A 63 22.20 19.82 2.45
CA ARG A 63 23.45 19.31 3.03
C ARG A 63 24.61 20.30 2.96
N SER A 64 24.61 21.21 1.98
CA SER A 64 25.59 22.31 1.89
C SER A 64 25.21 23.54 2.72
N GLY A 65 24.03 23.57 3.34
CA GLY A 65 23.53 24.71 4.11
C GLY A 65 23.14 25.93 3.26
N ARG A 66 23.19 25.82 1.92
CA ARG A 66 22.97 26.92 0.97
C ARG A 66 21.49 27.23 0.73
N LEU A 67 20.61 26.24 0.92
CA LEU A 67 19.19 26.38 0.62
C LEU A 67 18.43 27.02 1.80
N ARG A 68 18.37 28.36 1.84
CA ARG A 68 17.68 29.12 2.91
C ARG A 68 16.20 28.74 3.05
N ALA A 69 15.51 28.46 1.94
CA ALA A 69 14.12 28.01 1.95
C ALA A 69 13.93 26.72 2.75
N MET A 70 14.85 25.75 2.62
CA MET A 70 14.80 24.50 3.37
C MET A 70 14.98 24.72 4.87
N LYS A 71 15.86 25.65 5.29
CA LYS A 71 16.01 26.01 6.70
C LYS A 71 14.71 26.56 7.29
N ARG A 72 14.02 27.44 6.54
CA ARG A 72 12.71 27.99 6.96
C ARG A 72 11.65 26.88 7.06
N LEU A 73 11.61 25.96 6.09
CA LEU A 73 10.66 24.86 6.08
C LEU A 73 10.90 23.86 7.21
N VAL A 74 12.17 23.56 7.53
CA VAL A 74 12.56 22.75 8.69
C VAL A 74 12.05 23.38 9.99
N ALA A 75 12.37 24.66 10.22
CA ALA A 75 11.94 25.37 11.42
C ALA A 75 10.41 25.48 11.54
N PHE A 76 9.73 25.73 10.41
CA PHE A 76 8.26 25.74 10.37
C PHE A 76 7.68 24.35 10.71
N THR A 77 8.25 23.29 10.12
CA THR A 77 7.78 21.93 10.36
C THR A 77 7.96 21.53 11.81
N GLU A 78 9.12 21.83 12.42
CA GLU A 78 9.37 21.53 13.83
C GLU A 78 8.38 22.27 14.73
N ARG A 79 8.15 23.56 14.47
CA ARG A 79 7.19 24.38 15.21
C ARG A 79 5.77 23.85 15.14
N VAL A 80 5.27 23.49 13.95
CA VAL A 80 3.88 23.06 13.73
C VAL A 80 3.69 21.57 14.04
N SER A 81 4.75 20.77 14.06
CA SER A 81 4.64 19.34 14.31
C SER A 81 4.97 18.92 15.74
N GLY A 82 5.76 19.71 16.48
CA GLY A 82 6.32 19.33 17.78
C GLY A 82 7.28 18.14 17.69
N MET A 83 7.81 17.83 16.49
CA MET A 83 8.74 16.73 16.23
C MET A 83 9.89 17.20 15.35
N PRO A 84 11.06 16.54 15.38
CA PRO A 84 12.16 16.86 14.49
C PRO A 84 11.75 16.84 13.02
N ALA A 85 12.24 17.81 12.22
CA ALA A 85 11.84 17.94 10.83
C ALA A 85 12.16 16.68 10.00
N TRP A 86 13.25 15.97 10.32
CA TRP A 86 13.64 14.73 9.64
C TRP A 86 12.61 13.60 9.76
N SER A 87 11.67 13.69 10.71
CA SER A 87 10.54 12.77 10.82
C SER A 87 9.26 13.43 10.29
N ALA A 88 8.93 14.62 10.79
CA ALA A 88 7.65 15.25 10.49
C ALA A 88 7.48 15.68 9.03
N MET A 89 8.53 16.20 8.38
CA MET A 89 8.45 16.66 6.99
C MET A 89 8.28 15.47 6.03
N PRO A 90 9.10 14.41 6.09
CA PRO A 90 8.86 13.19 5.31
C PRO A 90 7.48 12.58 5.51
N LEU A 91 6.96 12.54 6.74
CA LEU A 91 5.64 11.98 7.00
C LEU A 91 4.51 12.82 6.37
N ALA A 92 4.65 14.14 6.37
CA ALA A 92 3.70 15.03 5.71
C ALA A 92 3.74 14.85 4.18
N ILE A 93 4.94 14.81 3.59
CA ILE A 93 5.13 14.54 2.16
C ILE A 93 4.50 13.19 1.83
N LEU A 94 4.88 12.13 2.55
CA LEU A 94 4.42 10.77 2.31
C LEU A 94 2.90 10.65 2.39
N GLY A 95 2.27 11.25 3.40
CA GLY A 95 0.82 11.24 3.54
C GLY A 95 0.11 11.88 2.35
N GLY A 96 0.59 13.05 1.90
CA GLY A 96 0.05 13.72 0.72
C GLY A 96 0.26 12.91 -0.55
N THR A 97 1.46 12.38 -0.76
CA THR A 97 1.81 11.68 -2.00
C THR A 97 1.18 10.30 -2.09
N LEU A 98 0.99 9.59 -0.98
CA LEU A 98 0.19 8.36 -0.94
C LEU A 98 -1.28 8.66 -1.24
N GLY A 99 -1.83 9.77 -0.75
CA GLY A 99 -3.20 10.22 -1.09
C GLY A 99 -3.37 10.47 -2.59
N ILE A 100 -2.40 11.15 -3.20
CA ILE A 100 -2.36 11.38 -4.67
C ILE A 100 -2.24 10.05 -5.42
N ALA A 101 -1.33 9.16 -5.01
CA ALA A 101 -1.10 7.88 -5.67
C ALA A 101 -2.33 6.96 -5.60
N VAL A 102 -2.95 6.83 -4.42
CA VAL A 102 -4.11 5.95 -4.24
C VAL A 102 -5.34 6.49 -4.98
N PHE A 103 -5.53 7.81 -5.04
CA PHE A 103 -6.53 8.42 -5.91
C PHE A 103 -6.29 8.07 -7.38
N GLY A 104 -5.05 8.26 -7.86
CA GLY A 104 -4.65 7.87 -9.21
C GLY A 104 -4.94 6.39 -9.48
N MET A 105 -4.57 5.49 -8.56
CA MET A 105 -4.77 4.04 -8.70
C MET A 105 -6.26 3.67 -8.85
N TYR A 106 -7.14 4.11 -7.94
CA TYR A 106 -8.56 3.74 -8.02
C TYR A 106 -9.25 4.35 -9.23
N TRP A 107 -8.86 5.57 -9.61
CA TRP A 107 -9.37 6.20 -10.83
C TRP A 107 -8.89 5.46 -12.09
N ASP A 108 -7.62 5.08 -12.15
CA ASP A 108 -7.04 4.33 -13.25
C ASP A 108 -7.73 2.98 -13.48
N ILE A 109 -7.91 2.20 -12.41
CA ILE A 109 -8.64 0.92 -12.46
C ILE A 109 -10.05 1.13 -13.03
N SER A 110 -10.76 2.16 -12.56
CA SER A 110 -12.11 2.45 -13.01
C SER A 110 -12.16 2.88 -14.50
N ILE A 111 -11.19 3.66 -14.97
CA ILE A 111 -11.07 4.03 -16.40
C ILE A 111 -10.87 2.78 -17.25
N HIS A 112 -9.97 1.89 -16.84
CA HIS A 112 -9.66 0.69 -17.59
C HIS A 112 -10.82 -0.30 -17.66
N LEU A 113 -11.66 -0.36 -16.63
CA LEU A 113 -12.90 -1.13 -16.64
C LEU A 113 -13.96 -0.52 -17.58
N ASP A 114 -14.12 0.80 -17.56
CA ASP A 114 -15.18 1.48 -18.31
C ASP A 114 -14.86 1.62 -19.80
N LYS A 115 -13.59 1.87 -20.14
CA LYS A 115 -13.15 2.28 -21.48
C LYS A 115 -12.20 1.30 -22.15
N GLY A 116 -11.71 0.30 -21.41
CA GLY A 116 -10.65 -0.60 -21.86
C GLY A 116 -9.25 -0.07 -21.56
N ARG A 117 -8.24 -0.89 -21.86
CA ARG A 117 -6.84 -0.58 -21.53
C ARG A 117 -6.21 0.36 -22.57
N ASP A 118 -5.54 1.40 -22.08
CA ASP A 118 -4.84 2.37 -22.91
C ASP A 118 -3.39 1.92 -23.23
N PRO A 119 -2.79 2.34 -24.35
CA PRO A 119 -1.42 1.99 -24.68
C PRO A 119 -0.42 2.85 -23.90
N GLY A 120 0.15 2.26 -22.85
CA GLY A 120 1.36 2.73 -22.17
C GLY A 120 1.17 3.73 -21.03
N PRO A 121 2.27 4.11 -20.35
CA PRO A 121 2.24 4.68 -19.00
C PRO A 121 1.82 6.15 -18.93
N LEU A 122 1.64 6.82 -20.07
CA LEU A 122 1.24 8.23 -20.14
C LEU A 122 -0.11 8.41 -20.87
N ALA A 123 -0.87 7.33 -21.01
CA ALA A 123 -2.03 7.32 -21.89
C ALA A 123 -3.31 7.88 -21.25
N ASN A 124 -3.44 7.84 -19.93
CA ASN A 124 -4.56 8.46 -19.21
C ASN A 124 -4.07 9.42 -18.11
N ALA A 125 -4.98 10.31 -17.68
CA ALA A 125 -4.68 11.32 -16.66
C ALA A 125 -4.37 10.71 -15.28
N ALA A 126 -4.97 9.57 -14.95
CA ALA A 126 -4.79 8.93 -13.65
C ALA A 126 -3.35 8.45 -13.43
N HIS A 127 -2.69 7.98 -14.49
CA HIS A 127 -1.26 7.61 -14.46
C HIS A 127 -0.35 8.73 -13.94
N TYR A 128 -0.64 9.99 -14.27
CA TYR A 128 0.18 11.11 -13.79
C TYR A 128 0.08 11.29 -12.27
N PHE A 129 -1.10 11.05 -11.68
CA PHE A 129 -1.27 11.05 -10.23
C PHE A 129 -0.49 9.89 -9.59
N ILE A 130 -0.52 8.71 -10.19
CA ILE A 130 0.28 7.56 -9.72
C ILE A 130 1.77 7.89 -9.77
N LEU A 131 2.28 8.36 -10.91
CA LEU A 131 3.69 8.71 -11.11
C LEU A 131 4.16 9.79 -10.12
N VAL A 132 3.43 10.92 -10.04
CA VAL A 132 3.76 12.01 -9.12
C VAL A 132 3.70 11.54 -7.66
N GLY A 133 2.69 10.74 -7.31
CA GLY A 133 2.53 10.18 -5.99
C GLY A 133 3.69 9.24 -5.61
N LEU A 134 4.10 8.33 -6.49
CA LEU A 134 5.17 7.37 -6.19
C LEU A 134 6.56 8.01 -6.19
N PHE A 135 6.83 8.99 -7.07
CA PHE A 135 8.02 9.83 -6.95
C PHE A 135 8.03 10.60 -5.62
N GLY A 136 6.88 11.07 -5.18
CA GLY A 136 6.69 11.69 -3.88
C GLY A 136 6.98 10.75 -2.70
N VAL A 137 6.59 9.48 -2.79
CA VAL A 137 6.93 8.45 -1.79
C VAL A 137 8.45 8.27 -1.69
N LEU A 138 9.14 8.11 -2.83
CA LEU A 138 10.60 8.01 -2.85
C LEU A 138 11.24 9.29 -2.26
N PHE A 139 10.74 10.45 -2.65
CA PHE A 139 11.24 11.73 -2.16
C PHE A 139 11.06 11.90 -0.65
N ALA A 140 9.92 11.46 -0.09
CA ALA A 140 9.71 11.45 1.36
C ALA A 140 10.78 10.61 2.07
N GLY A 141 11.05 9.40 1.59
CA GLY A 141 12.10 8.54 2.13
C GLY A 141 13.48 9.21 2.03
N VAL A 142 13.84 9.69 0.84
CA VAL A 142 15.11 10.41 0.60
C VAL A 142 15.27 11.61 1.55
N MET A 143 14.22 12.39 1.76
CA MET A 143 14.23 13.50 2.71
C MET A 143 14.44 13.02 4.15
N ALA A 144 13.84 11.89 4.56
CA ALA A 144 14.08 11.30 5.88
C ALA A 144 15.55 10.87 6.07
N LEU A 145 16.22 10.43 5.00
CA LEU A 145 17.66 10.11 5.02
C LEU A 145 18.56 11.35 4.97
N ALA A 146 18.11 12.42 4.29
CA ALA A 146 18.91 13.61 4.02
C ALA A 146 18.86 14.68 5.13
N LEU A 147 17.77 14.76 5.89
CA LEU A 147 17.58 15.79 6.91
C LEU A 147 18.43 15.61 8.19
N PRO A 148 18.67 14.38 8.70
CA PRO A 148 19.51 14.20 9.88
C PRO A 148 20.97 14.59 9.61
N LEU A 149 21.50 15.56 10.36
CA LEU A 149 22.93 15.90 10.38
C LEU A 149 23.71 15.08 11.42
N GLU A 150 23.01 14.59 12.44
CA GLU A 150 23.52 13.74 13.52
C GLU A 150 22.72 12.44 13.60
N ARG A 151 23.08 11.56 14.55
CA ARG A 151 22.37 10.29 14.75
C ARG A 151 20.92 10.55 15.23
N PRO A 152 19.89 10.27 14.40
CA PRO A 152 18.51 10.70 14.68
C PRO A 152 17.77 9.80 15.69
N SER A 153 18.14 8.52 15.79
CA SER A 153 17.46 7.54 16.63
C SER A 153 18.42 6.44 17.11
N ARG A 154 17.99 5.65 18.10
CA ARG A 154 18.73 4.46 18.56
C ARG A 154 18.82 3.39 17.46
N SER A 155 17.75 3.24 16.67
CA SER A 155 17.62 2.32 15.55
C SER A 155 18.26 2.82 14.25
N ALA A 156 18.83 4.02 14.24
CA ALA A 156 19.45 4.58 13.05
C ALA A 156 20.63 3.73 12.57
N ILE A 157 20.69 3.53 11.25
CA ILE A 157 21.71 2.74 10.57
C ILE A 157 22.76 3.69 10.00
N ARG A 158 24.04 3.39 10.20
CA ARG A 158 25.14 4.14 9.59
C ARG A 158 25.35 3.65 8.16
N LEU A 159 25.17 4.55 7.19
CA LEU A 159 25.37 4.27 5.78
C LEU A 159 26.87 4.36 5.41
N PRO A 160 27.32 3.69 4.33
CA PRO A 160 28.71 3.75 3.87
C PRO A 160 29.22 5.17 3.55
N ASN A 161 28.32 6.08 3.19
CA ASN A 161 28.64 7.49 2.92
C ASN A 161 28.80 8.34 4.20
N GLY A 162 28.71 7.73 5.38
CA GLY A 162 28.83 8.38 6.68
C GLY A 162 27.54 8.94 7.26
N TRP A 163 26.42 8.88 6.54
CA TRP A 163 25.13 9.37 7.03
C TRP A 163 24.51 8.43 8.06
N TYR A 164 23.69 8.97 8.96
CA TYR A 164 22.81 8.19 9.81
C TYR A 164 21.39 8.20 9.25
N ALA A 165 20.93 7.03 8.80
CA ALA A 165 19.59 6.81 8.27
C ALA A 165 18.64 6.38 9.40
N PRO A 166 17.54 7.13 9.67
CA PRO A 166 16.44 6.59 10.47
C PRO A 166 15.90 5.32 9.82
N LEU A 167 15.57 4.30 10.61
CA LEU A 167 15.11 3.01 10.09
C LEU A 167 13.83 3.17 9.26
N GLY A 168 12.88 3.98 9.75
CA GLY A 168 11.63 4.22 9.04
C GLY A 168 11.85 4.94 7.70
N GLY A 169 12.77 5.90 7.67
CA GLY A 169 13.16 6.61 6.45
C GLY A 169 13.77 5.67 5.40
N LEU A 170 14.65 4.76 5.84
CA LEU A 170 15.26 3.76 4.96
C LEU A 170 14.21 2.81 4.35
N ILE A 171 13.25 2.34 5.16
CA ILE A 171 12.16 1.48 4.68
C ILE A 171 11.31 2.22 3.64
N ILE A 172 10.95 3.49 3.89
CA ILE A 172 10.19 4.31 2.93
C ILE A 172 10.96 4.46 1.62
N THR A 173 12.27 4.75 1.67
CA THR A 173 13.10 4.86 0.47
C THR A 173 13.10 3.55 -0.33
N ILE A 174 13.33 2.40 0.32
CA ILE A 174 13.33 1.10 -0.35
C ILE A 174 11.96 0.82 -1.00
N CYS A 175 10.88 1.06 -0.26
CA CYS A 175 9.52 0.88 -0.74
C CYS A 175 9.19 1.77 -1.95
N GLY A 176 9.53 3.07 -1.87
CA GLY A 176 9.36 4.01 -2.98
C GLY A 176 10.21 3.63 -4.19
N SER A 177 11.43 3.15 -3.96
CA SER A 177 12.30 2.66 -5.03
C SER A 177 11.71 1.44 -5.74
N ILE A 178 11.23 0.44 -5.00
CA ILE A 178 10.58 -0.75 -5.58
C ILE A 178 9.33 -0.34 -6.37
N SER A 179 8.53 0.59 -5.83
CA SER A 179 7.30 1.06 -6.50
C SER A 179 7.59 1.72 -7.84
N LEU A 180 8.66 2.53 -7.93
CA LEU A 180 9.05 3.18 -9.19
C LEU A 180 9.70 2.22 -10.18
N LEU A 181 10.47 1.24 -9.69
CA LEU A 181 11.05 0.19 -10.52
C LEU A 181 9.97 -0.67 -11.20
N ALA A 182 8.78 -0.74 -10.62
CA ALA A 182 7.67 -1.49 -11.18
C ALA A 182 7.29 -1.00 -12.59
N PHE A 183 7.35 0.30 -12.91
CA PHE A 183 6.95 0.81 -14.23
C PHE A 183 7.77 0.26 -15.41
N PRO A 184 9.12 0.34 -15.42
CA PRO A 184 9.90 -0.25 -16.51
C PRO A 184 9.81 -1.79 -16.52
N LEU A 185 9.66 -2.43 -15.35
CA LEU A 185 9.44 -3.87 -15.28
C LEU A 185 8.08 -4.27 -15.86
N ASP A 186 7.06 -3.46 -15.66
CA ASP A 186 5.70 -3.64 -16.19
C ASP A 186 5.68 -3.53 -17.72
N ASP A 187 6.34 -2.52 -18.29
CA ASP A 187 6.50 -2.42 -19.74
C ASP A 187 7.25 -3.63 -20.31
N GLY A 188 8.30 -4.10 -19.64
CA GLY A 188 9.02 -5.32 -20.01
C GLY A 188 8.14 -6.57 -19.93
N TRP A 189 7.38 -6.71 -18.84
CA TRP A 189 6.43 -7.80 -18.63
C TRP A 189 5.40 -7.85 -19.75
N HIS A 190 4.81 -6.71 -20.09
CA HIS A 190 3.84 -6.58 -21.16
C HIS A 190 4.38 -6.94 -22.54
N ARG A 191 5.64 -6.62 -22.83
CA ARG A 191 6.28 -7.00 -24.10
C ARG A 191 6.54 -8.49 -24.22
N ILE A 192 6.81 -9.18 -23.11
CA ILE A 192 7.15 -10.61 -23.10
C ILE A 192 5.89 -11.47 -23.03
N PHE A 193 4.97 -11.13 -22.14
CA PHE A 193 3.81 -11.97 -21.80
C PHE A 193 2.47 -11.42 -22.28
N GLY A 194 2.45 -10.19 -22.81
CA GLY A 194 1.22 -9.48 -23.20
C GLY A 194 0.64 -8.64 -22.05
N GLN A 195 -0.43 -7.89 -22.37
CA GLN A 195 -1.12 -7.06 -21.38
C GLN A 195 -1.80 -7.92 -20.31
N ASP A 196 -1.40 -7.73 -19.04
CA ASP A 196 -2.12 -8.29 -17.91
C ASP A 196 -3.34 -7.41 -17.57
N VAL A 197 -4.39 -8.05 -17.07
CA VAL A 197 -5.65 -7.40 -16.66
C VAL A 197 -5.93 -7.60 -15.17
N THR A 198 -4.92 -8.08 -14.44
CA THR A 198 -4.98 -8.45 -13.03
C THR A 198 -4.15 -7.49 -12.18
N LEU A 199 -4.67 -7.07 -11.03
CA LEU A 199 -3.91 -6.32 -10.02
C LEU A 199 -2.88 -7.20 -9.30
N TRP A 200 -3.04 -8.52 -9.33
CA TRP A 200 -2.05 -9.46 -8.79
C TRP A 200 -0.94 -9.81 -9.80
N GLY A 201 -0.85 -9.08 -10.91
CA GLY A 201 0.33 -9.07 -11.76
C GLY A 201 1.59 -8.77 -10.93
N PRO A 202 2.72 -9.49 -11.14
CA PRO A 202 3.92 -9.32 -10.30
C PRO A 202 4.41 -7.87 -10.22
N THR A 203 4.34 -7.13 -11.33
CA THR A 203 4.74 -5.74 -11.45
C THR A 203 3.78 -4.79 -10.74
N HIS A 204 2.46 -5.02 -10.85
CA HIS A 204 1.45 -4.29 -10.07
C HIS A 204 1.63 -4.50 -8.55
N LEU A 205 1.91 -5.73 -8.12
CA LEU A 205 2.19 -6.03 -6.71
C LEU A 205 3.44 -5.30 -6.19
N LEU A 206 4.48 -5.12 -7.02
CA LEU A 206 5.62 -4.27 -6.66
C LEU A 206 5.22 -2.80 -6.56
N LEU A 207 4.39 -2.31 -7.50
CA LEU A 207 3.95 -0.93 -7.60
C LEU A 207 3.17 -0.47 -6.37
N PHE A 208 1.98 -1.05 -6.12
CA PHE A 208 1.15 -0.63 -4.99
C PHE A 208 1.56 -1.32 -3.69
N GLY A 209 2.22 -2.48 -3.74
CA GLY A 209 2.77 -3.14 -2.56
C GLY A 209 3.90 -2.31 -1.94
N GLY A 210 4.83 -1.79 -2.75
CA GLY A 210 5.84 -0.86 -2.26
C GLY A 210 5.21 0.37 -1.60
N ALA A 211 4.25 1.03 -2.26
CA ALA A 211 3.53 2.16 -1.68
C ALA A 211 2.84 1.80 -0.35
N SER A 212 2.18 0.64 -0.29
CA SER A 212 1.46 0.16 0.90
C SER A 212 2.40 -0.16 2.07
N PHE A 213 3.51 -0.86 1.82
CA PHE A 213 4.49 -1.20 2.86
C PHE A 213 5.28 0.03 3.34
N SER A 214 5.35 1.11 2.56
CA SER A 214 5.95 2.38 3.00
C SER A 214 5.26 2.95 4.25
N VAL A 215 3.99 2.64 4.48
CA VAL A 215 3.23 3.05 5.67
C VAL A 215 3.80 2.43 6.96
N ILE A 216 4.37 1.22 6.90
CA ILE A 216 5.08 0.62 8.04
C ILE A 216 6.34 1.45 8.34
N GLY A 217 7.09 1.84 7.30
CA GLY A 217 8.22 2.74 7.42
C GLY A 217 7.82 4.10 8.01
N ALA A 218 6.68 4.63 7.62
CA ALA A 218 6.08 5.84 8.18
C ALA A 218 5.80 5.70 9.68
N TRP A 219 5.22 4.57 10.10
CA TRP A 219 4.91 4.34 11.51
C TRP A 219 6.18 4.21 12.37
N ILE A 220 7.20 3.54 11.84
CA ILE A 220 8.53 3.47 12.48
C ILE A 220 9.14 4.87 12.57
N LEU A 221 9.15 5.64 11.47
CA LEU A 221 9.72 6.98 11.40
C LEU A 221 9.02 7.94 12.36
N HIS A 222 7.70 7.83 12.48
CA HIS A 222 6.90 8.59 13.45
C HIS A 222 7.30 8.27 14.89
N ARG A 223 7.51 6.98 15.19
CA ARG A 223 7.96 6.55 16.53
C ARG A 223 9.38 7.02 16.84
N GLU A 224 10.29 6.94 15.86
CA GLU A 224 11.65 7.47 15.99
C GLU A 224 11.62 8.99 16.27
N GLY A 225 10.81 9.74 15.51
CA GLY A 225 10.61 11.17 15.69
C GLY A 225 10.03 11.55 17.06
N LYS A 226 8.97 10.86 17.50
CA LYS A 226 8.39 11.05 18.84
C LYS A 226 9.42 10.78 19.93
N SER A 227 10.17 9.67 19.82
CA SER A 227 11.20 9.33 20.81
C SER A 227 12.32 10.37 20.88
N ALA A 228 12.66 11.03 19.77
CA ALA A 228 13.62 12.12 19.75
C ALA A 228 13.05 13.41 20.38
N ALA A 229 11.79 13.76 20.07
CA ALA A 229 11.10 14.90 20.67
C ALA A 229 10.97 14.77 22.21
N PHE A 230 10.75 13.55 22.72
CA PHE A 230 10.69 13.31 24.17
C PHE A 230 12.02 13.54 24.91
N LYS A 231 13.13 13.71 24.22
CA LYS A 231 14.41 14.09 24.84
C LYS A 231 14.56 15.61 24.98
N GLN A 232 13.73 16.41 24.31
CA GLN A 232 13.73 17.87 24.44
C GLN A 232 13.01 18.30 25.74
N PRO A 233 13.44 19.41 26.37
CA PRO A 233 12.83 19.99 27.57
C PRO A 233 11.31 20.15 27.44
N ARG A 234 10.60 20.00 28.56
CA ARG A 234 9.12 20.00 28.59
C ARG A 234 8.52 21.36 28.17
N GLU A 235 9.24 22.45 28.42
CA GLU A 235 8.86 23.83 28.08
C GLU A 235 8.86 24.10 26.56
N GLU A 236 9.63 23.33 25.79
CA GLU A 236 9.67 23.43 24.32
C GLU A 236 8.56 22.59 23.63
N ARG A 237 7.77 21.83 24.40
CA ARG A 237 6.74 20.93 23.86
C ARG A 237 5.43 21.67 23.64
N GLN A 238 5.20 22.10 22.41
CA GLN A 238 3.90 22.65 22.01
C GLN A 238 2.85 21.52 21.91
N PRO A 239 1.71 21.61 22.62
CA PRO A 239 0.61 20.66 22.45
C PRO A 239 -0.13 20.97 21.15
N ILE A 240 0.03 20.13 20.13
CA ILE A 240 -0.58 20.38 18.82
C ILE A 240 -1.64 19.32 18.52
N PHE A 241 -2.86 19.79 18.23
CA PHE A 241 -4.03 18.98 17.89
C PHE A 241 -3.73 17.94 16.80
N ILE A 242 -2.98 18.34 15.75
CA ILE A 242 -2.56 17.46 14.64
C ILE A 242 -1.76 16.25 15.13
N ALA A 243 -0.95 16.39 16.19
CA ALA A 243 -0.16 15.28 16.72
C ALA A 243 -1.02 14.16 17.32
N ARG A 244 -2.26 14.46 17.76
CA ARG A 244 -3.20 13.49 18.32
C ARG A 244 -3.77 12.53 17.26
N TYR A 245 -3.89 12.99 16.01
CA TYR A 245 -4.55 12.24 14.94
C TYR A 245 -3.58 11.56 13.97
N ARG A 246 -2.29 11.95 13.95
CA ARG A 246 -1.27 11.33 13.08
C ARG A 246 -1.19 9.82 13.22
N GLU A 247 -1.17 9.32 14.45
CA GLU A 247 -0.98 7.90 14.69
C GLU A 247 -2.23 7.05 14.37
N PRO A 248 -3.45 7.49 14.74
CA PRO A 248 -4.69 6.93 14.18
C PRO A 248 -4.75 6.94 12.64
N MET A 249 -4.34 8.05 12.01
CA MET A 249 -4.32 8.19 10.55
C MET A 249 -3.34 7.19 9.91
N LEU A 250 -2.16 6.99 10.49
CA LEU A 250 -1.20 5.97 10.03
C LEU A 250 -1.78 4.55 10.16
N ALA A 251 -2.50 4.25 11.24
CA ALA A 251 -3.15 2.96 11.41
C ALA A 251 -4.27 2.73 10.37
N GLY A 252 -5.07 3.76 10.07
CA GLY A 252 -6.06 3.70 9.00
C GLY A 252 -5.42 3.56 7.62
N ALA A 253 -4.37 4.33 7.33
CA ALA A 253 -3.60 4.21 6.08
C ALA A 253 -2.95 2.83 5.92
N PHE A 254 -2.51 2.21 7.02
CA PHE A 254 -1.97 0.85 7.01
C PHE A 254 -3.07 -0.16 6.62
N LEU A 255 -4.28 0.00 7.17
CA LEU A 255 -5.43 -0.83 6.77
C LEU A 255 -5.82 -0.60 5.31
N VAL A 256 -5.72 0.65 4.80
CA VAL A 256 -5.92 0.95 3.37
C VAL A 256 -4.90 0.19 2.51
N GLY A 257 -3.61 0.26 2.87
CA GLY A 257 -2.55 -0.46 2.13
C GLY A 257 -2.66 -1.98 2.20
N LEU A 258 -3.24 -2.56 3.26
CA LEU A 258 -3.56 -3.98 3.29
C LEU A 258 -4.78 -4.32 2.42
N SER A 259 -5.74 -3.39 2.30
CA SER A 259 -6.97 -3.56 1.53
C SER A 259 -6.77 -3.36 0.03
N THR A 260 -5.72 -2.68 -0.44
CA THR A 260 -5.46 -2.54 -1.90
C THR A 260 -5.26 -3.86 -2.62
N PHE A 261 -4.79 -4.89 -1.93
CA PHE A 261 -4.66 -6.25 -2.47
C PHE A 261 -6.02 -6.91 -2.79
N GLN A 262 -7.13 -6.32 -2.33
CA GLN A 262 -8.50 -6.76 -2.58
C GLN A 262 -9.11 -6.06 -3.80
N GLY A 263 -8.39 -5.15 -4.46
CA GLY A 263 -8.94 -4.25 -5.48
C GLY A 263 -9.73 -4.93 -6.61
N GLU A 264 -9.35 -6.13 -7.06
CA GLU A 264 -10.10 -6.84 -8.09
C GLU A 264 -11.52 -7.19 -7.64
N TYR A 265 -11.67 -7.52 -6.35
CA TYR A 265 -12.95 -7.83 -5.74
C TYR A 265 -13.74 -6.55 -5.46
N ASP A 266 -13.05 -5.47 -5.11
CA ASP A 266 -13.66 -4.14 -4.94
C ASP A 266 -14.46 -3.70 -6.17
N PHE A 267 -13.90 -3.99 -7.34
CA PHE A 267 -14.47 -3.66 -8.64
C PHE A 267 -15.28 -4.81 -9.26
N ALA A 268 -15.47 -5.91 -8.54
CA ALA A 268 -16.23 -7.08 -8.99
C ALA A 268 -15.70 -7.73 -10.28
N VAL A 269 -14.37 -7.74 -10.45
CA VAL A 269 -13.65 -8.36 -11.58
C VAL A 269 -12.60 -9.39 -11.10
N PRO A 270 -12.99 -10.34 -10.24
CA PRO A 270 -12.03 -11.31 -9.69
C PRO A 270 -11.36 -12.12 -10.81
N GLN A 271 -10.03 -12.08 -10.89
CA GLN A 271 -9.26 -12.91 -11.84
C GLN A 271 -8.90 -14.27 -11.25
N PHE A 272 -8.95 -14.40 -9.93
CA PHE A 272 -8.64 -15.61 -9.18
C PHE A 272 -9.88 -16.20 -8.51
N ARG A 273 -9.68 -17.35 -7.88
CA ARG A 273 -10.73 -18.08 -7.16
C ARG A 273 -11.42 -17.18 -6.14
N LEU A 274 -12.75 -17.20 -6.10
CA LEU A 274 -13.53 -16.33 -5.22
C LEU A 274 -13.20 -16.48 -3.72
N VAL A 275 -12.74 -17.66 -3.28
CA VAL A 275 -12.25 -17.93 -1.91
C VAL A 275 -11.11 -17.01 -1.48
N PHE A 276 -10.37 -16.46 -2.44
CA PHE A 276 -9.28 -15.54 -2.17
C PHE A 276 -9.80 -14.22 -1.59
N HIS A 277 -11.04 -13.82 -1.89
CA HIS A 277 -11.65 -12.62 -1.30
C HIS A 277 -11.80 -12.69 0.24
N PRO A 278 -12.54 -13.66 0.83
CA PRO A 278 -12.65 -13.77 2.29
C PRO A 278 -11.28 -13.98 2.95
N MET A 279 -10.36 -14.70 2.30
CA MET A 279 -8.99 -14.87 2.78
C MET A 279 -8.28 -13.52 2.97
N LEU A 280 -8.30 -12.66 1.94
CA LEU A 280 -7.64 -11.35 1.94
C LEU A 280 -8.30 -10.38 2.93
N LEU A 281 -9.63 -10.42 3.05
CA LEU A 281 -10.37 -9.59 4.02
C LEU A 281 -9.99 -9.95 5.45
N MET A 282 -10.04 -11.24 5.79
CA MET A 282 -9.71 -11.73 7.13
C MET A 282 -8.25 -11.47 7.49
N LEU A 283 -7.33 -11.63 6.53
CA LEU A 283 -5.92 -11.33 6.69
C LEU A 283 -5.70 -9.84 6.96
N ALA A 284 -6.23 -8.95 6.11
CA ALA A 284 -6.06 -7.51 6.24
C ALA A 284 -6.65 -6.97 7.55
N ALA A 285 -7.86 -7.40 7.91
CA ALA A 285 -8.51 -7.07 9.16
C ALA A 285 -7.65 -7.49 10.36
N ALA A 286 -7.19 -8.75 10.40
CA ALA A 286 -6.44 -9.26 11.52
C ALA A 286 -5.06 -8.60 11.66
N VAL A 287 -4.32 -8.39 10.56
CA VAL A 287 -3.02 -7.70 10.61
C VAL A 287 -3.19 -6.25 11.05
N GLY A 288 -4.07 -5.50 10.38
CA GLY A 288 -4.23 -4.06 10.58
C GLY A 288 -4.83 -3.71 11.94
N LEU A 289 -5.95 -4.34 12.30
CA LEU A 289 -6.73 -3.96 13.49
C LEU A 289 -6.05 -4.41 14.78
N VAL A 290 -5.40 -5.58 14.80
CA VAL A 290 -4.61 -6.04 15.96
C VAL A 290 -3.41 -5.12 16.17
N ALA A 291 -2.67 -4.77 15.11
CA ALA A 291 -1.56 -3.84 15.20
C ALA A 291 -2.02 -2.46 15.71
N ALA A 292 -3.12 -1.94 15.17
CA ALA A 292 -3.72 -0.68 15.60
C ALA A 292 -4.13 -0.72 17.08
N ARG A 293 -4.81 -1.78 17.53
CA ARG A 293 -5.28 -1.90 18.91
C ARG A 293 -4.14 -1.96 19.92
N LEU A 294 -3.10 -2.72 19.60
CA LEU A 294 -1.93 -2.82 20.45
C LEU A 294 -1.19 -1.48 20.55
N ARG A 295 -1.07 -0.77 19.41
CA ARG A 295 -0.29 0.47 19.37
C ARG A 295 -1.01 1.69 19.90
N LEU A 296 -2.30 1.83 19.63
CA LEU A 296 -3.11 3.00 20.00
C LEU A 296 -3.81 2.85 21.36
N GLY A 297 -3.86 1.63 21.92
CA GLY A 297 -4.60 1.34 23.15
C GLY A 297 -6.10 1.22 22.90
N ARG A 298 -6.92 1.52 23.91
CA ARG A 298 -8.38 1.33 23.87
C ARG A 298 -9.00 2.16 22.72
N GLY A 299 -9.88 1.53 21.94
CA GLY A 299 -10.49 2.14 20.75
C GLY A 299 -9.52 2.31 19.59
N GLY A 300 -8.34 1.68 19.63
CA GLY A 300 -7.32 1.75 18.59
C GLY A 300 -7.77 1.14 17.26
N ALA A 301 -8.46 0.00 17.31
CA ALA A 301 -8.98 -0.65 16.10
C ALA A 301 -10.09 0.20 15.46
N LEU A 302 -11.02 0.71 16.28
CA LEU A 302 -12.10 1.58 15.81
C LEU A 302 -11.59 2.89 15.20
N LYS A 303 -10.54 3.49 15.77
CA LYS A 303 -9.88 4.66 15.19
C LYS A 303 -9.25 4.35 13.83
N ALA A 304 -8.62 3.18 13.67
CA ALA A 304 -8.07 2.78 12.38
C ALA A 304 -9.17 2.62 11.33
N VAL A 305 -10.28 1.96 11.69
CA VAL A 305 -11.46 1.84 10.81
C VAL A 305 -12.04 3.20 10.44
N LEU A 306 -12.15 4.14 11.39
CA LEU A 306 -12.62 5.48 11.09
C LEU A 306 -11.79 6.15 9.98
N PHE A 307 -10.45 6.17 10.12
CA PHE A 307 -9.58 6.77 9.10
C PHE A 307 -9.57 5.97 7.79
N TYR A 308 -9.68 4.64 7.86
CA TYR A 308 -9.85 3.78 6.68
C TYR A 308 -11.11 4.15 5.89
N LEU A 309 -12.26 4.24 6.57
CA LEU A 309 -13.55 4.59 5.95
C LEU A 309 -13.54 6.02 5.41
N LEU A 310 -12.90 6.97 6.10
CA LEU A 310 -12.73 8.32 5.58
C LEU A 310 -11.96 8.32 4.26
N ILE A 311 -10.84 7.60 4.17
CA ILE A 311 -10.04 7.53 2.94
C ILE A 311 -10.81 6.79 1.84
N ARG A 312 -11.31 5.58 2.12
CA ARG A 312 -11.96 4.71 1.13
C ARG A 312 -13.31 5.23 0.67
N GLY A 313 -14.11 5.77 1.59
CA GLY A 313 -15.37 6.44 1.28
C GLY A 313 -15.16 7.70 0.43
N THR A 314 -14.12 8.50 0.74
CA THR A 314 -13.77 9.66 -0.10
C THR A 314 -13.35 9.23 -1.50
N LEU A 315 -12.53 8.18 -1.63
CA LEU A 315 -12.12 7.65 -2.93
C LEU A 315 -13.32 7.13 -3.73
N ALA A 316 -14.21 6.35 -3.11
CA ALA A 316 -15.41 5.84 -3.76
C ALA A 316 -16.36 6.97 -4.19
N LEU A 317 -16.52 8.03 -3.37
CA LEU A 317 -17.31 9.20 -3.72
C LEU A 317 -16.69 9.96 -4.91
N ILE A 318 -15.38 10.21 -4.89
CA ILE A 318 -14.71 10.94 -5.97
C ILE A 318 -14.77 10.14 -7.27
N VAL A 319 -14.36 8.87 -7.25
CA VAL A 319 -14.30 8.04 -8.47
C VAL A 319 -15.71 7.72 -8.98
N GLY A 320 -16.61 7.31 -8.08
CA GLY A 320 -17.95 6.84 -8.45
C GLY A 320 -18.95 7.92 -8.76
N VAL A 321 -18.94 9.03 -8.02
CA VAL A 321 -19.96 10.08 -8.12
C VAL A 321 -19.45 11.33 -8.83
N ILE A 322 -18.25 11.80 -8.47
CA ILE A 322 -17.70 13.05 -9.03
C ILE A 322 -17.11 12.82 -10.43
N LEU A 323 -16.43 11.70 -10.66
CA LEU A 323 -15.79 11.34 -11.93
C LEU A 323 -16.62 10.37 -12.80
N PRO A 324 -17.93 10.26 -12.53
CA PRO A 324 -18.81 9.11 -12.83
C PRO A 324 -18.17 7.89 -13.51
N HIS A 325 -17.31 7.17 -12.77
CA HIS A 325 -16.70 5.91 -13.21
C HIS A 325 -17.20 4.71 -12.38
N THR A 326 -16.83 3.48 -12.78
CA THR A 326 -17.14 2.29 -11.97
C THR A 326 -16.69 2.50 -10.52
N THR A 327 -17.63 2.33 -9.58
CA THR A 327 -17.42 2.64 -8.17
C THR A 327 -16.79 1.44 -7.45
N PRO A 328 -15.65 1.61 -6.75
CA PRO A 328 -15.10 0.54 -5.92
C PRO A 328 -15.98 0.32 -4.70
N LYS A 329 -16.35 -0.94 -4.46
CA LYS A 329 -16.98 -1.39 -3.22
C LYS A 329 -15.89 -1.87 -2.27
N PHE A 330 -16.04 -1.62 -0.98
CA PHE A 330 -15.00 -1.91 0.01
C PHE A 330 -15.59 -2.49 1.30
N PRO A 331 -14.82 -3.30 2.05
CA PRO A 331 -15.25 -3.82 3.35
C PRO A 331 -15.35 -2.70 4.38
N LEU A 332 -16.23 -2.84 5.37
CA LEU A 332 -16.36 -1.82 6.40
C LEU A 332 -15.39 -2.03 7.59
N TYR A 333 -15.00 -3.28 7.86
CA TYR A 333 -14.15 -3.68 8.99
C TYR A 333 -14.67 -3.30 10.39
N VAL A 334 -15.92 -2.83 10.50
CA VAL A 334 -16.49 -2.32 11.77
C VAL A 334 -16.67 -3.44 12.78
N VAL A 335 -17.22 -4.58 12.35
CA VAL A 335 -17.47 -5.72 13.25
C VAL A 335 -16.14 -6.34 13.70
N GLU A 336 -15.19 -6.48 12.80
CA GLU A 336 -13.84 -6.96 13.07
C GLU A 336 -13.15 -6.07 14.12
N ALA A 337 -13.29 -4.75 13.99
CA ALA A 337 -12.73 -3.82 14.97
C ALA A 337 -13.41 -3.93 16.33
N LEU A 338 -14.74 -4.08 16.37
CA LEU A 338 -15.48 -4.33 17.61
C LEU A 338 -15.04 -5.64 18.28
N VAL A 339 -14.84 -6.71 17.50
CA VAL A 339 -14.32 -7.98 17.97
C VAL A 339 -12.93 -7.80 18.58
N VAL A 340 -12.02 -7.09 17.90
CA VAL A 340 -10.66 -6.82 18.40
C VAL A 340 -10.70 -6.03 19.72
N GLU A 341 -11.56 -5.01 19.82
CA GLU A 341 -11.74 -4.25 21.07
C GLU A 341 -12.34 -5.11 22.19
N ALA A 342 -13.30 -5.99 21.86
CA ALA A 342 -13.94 -6.89 22.81
C ALA A 342 -12.96 -7.92 23.37
N VAL A 343 -12.20 -8.58 22.50
CA VAL A 343 -11.15 -9.53 22.90
C VAL A 343 -10.11 -8.82 23.79
N ALA A 344 -9.80 -7.55 23.51
CA ALA A 344 -8.81 -6.80 24.29
C ALA A 344 -9.22 -6.55 25.75
N PHE A 345 -10.48 -6.77 26.15
CA PHE A 345 -10.89 -6.75 27.57
C PHE A 345 -10.32 -7.92 28.36
N ARG A 346 -10.10 -9.07 27.71
CA ARG A 346 -9.68 -10.32 28.38
C ARG A 346 -8.17 -10.55 28.33
N PHE A 347 -7.44 -9.81 27.50
CA PHE A 347 -6.01 -10.01 27.28
C PHE A 347 -5.16 -8.87 27.88
N PRO A 348 -4.12 -9.18 28.68
CA PRO A 348 -3.21 -8.18 29.18
C PRO A 348 -2.33 -7.65 28.04
N ARG A 349 -1.96 -6.36 28.10
CA ARG A 349 -1.05 -5.71 27.13
C ARG A 349 0.32 -6.39 27.00
N GLY A 350 0.71 -7.21 27.98
CA GLY A 350 1.96 -7.96 27.98
C GLY A 350 1.97 -9.20 27.08
N ARG A 351 0.83 -9.61 26.49
CA ARG A 351 0.70 -10.82 25.65
C ARG A 351 0.19 -10.50 24.23
N PRO A 352 0.93 -9.70 23.45
CA PRO A 352 0.48 -9.21 22.14
C PRO A 352 0.23 -10.30 21.10
N ILE A 353 0.99 -11.40 21.10
CA ILE A 353 0.80 -12.48 20.11
C ILE A 353 -0.37 -13.37 20.51
N ALA A 354 -0.50 -13.77 21.78
CA ALA A 354 -1.68 -14.50 22.24
C ALA A 354 -2.97 -13.67 22.05
N PHE A 355 -2.92 -12.37 22.31
CA PHE A 355 -4.00 -11.45 21.96
C PHE A 355 -4.29 -11.48 20.45
N GLY A 356 -3.26 -11.42 19.62
CA GLY A 356 -3.39 -11.49 18.16
C GLY A 356 -4.05 -12.78 17.69
N ILE A 357 -3.68 -13.94 18.24
CA ILE A 357 -4.31 -15.23 17.92
C ILE A 357 -5.79 -15.23 18.30
N ALA A 358 -6.14 -14.77 19.50
CA ALA A 358 -7.52 -14.74 19.96
C ALA A 358 -8.39 -13.74 19.17
N ALA A 359 -7.83 -12.57 18.86
CA ALA A 359 -8.49 -11.58 18.01
C ALA A 359 -8.64 -12.11 16.59
N GLY A 360 -7.62 -12.77 16.04
CA GLY A 360 -7.67 -13.46 14.75
C GLY A 360 -8.76 -14.53 14.71
N ALA A 361 -8.88 -15.37 15.74
CA ALA A 361 -9.96 -16.36 15.83
C ALA A 361 -11.34 -15.70 15.87
N GLY A 362 -11.50 -14.58 16.59
CA GLY A 362 -12.74 -13.81 16.61
C GLY A 362 -13.07 -13.18 15.24
N ILE A 363 -12.07 -12.61 14.56
CA ILE A 363 -12.23 -12.06 13.20
C ILE A 363 -12.61 -13.17 12.23
N GLY A 364 -11.89 -14.29 12.23
CA GLY A 364 -12.14 -15.44 11.34
C GLY A 364 -13.45 -16.19 11.63
N THR A 365 -14.21 -15.80 12.65
CA THR A 365 -15.52 -16.36 12.98
C THR A 365 -16.62 -15.31 12.90
N ILE A 366 -16.66 -14.39 13.87
CA ILE A 366 -17.68 -13.33 13.97
C ILE A 366 -17.49 -12.29 12.85
N GLY A 367 -16.25 -11.88 12.58
CA GLY A 367 -15.95 -10.96 11.47
C GLY A 367 -16.31 -11.58 10.12
N LEU A 368 -15.87 -12.82 9.87
CA LEU A 368 -16.20 -13.54 8.65
C LEU A 368 -17.72 -13.66 8.45
N ALA A 369 -18.48 -13.98 9.50
CA ALA A 369 -19.94 -14.05 9.42
C ALA A 369 -20.56 -12.68 9.07
N ALA A 370 -20.02 -11.58 9.62
CA ALA A 370 -20.45 -10.23 9.30
C ALA A 370 -20.15 -9.85 7.85
N GLU A 371 -18.95 -10.14 7.35
CA GLU A 371 -18.59 -9.91 5.95
C GLU A 371 -19.39 -10.82 5.00
N TRP A 372 -19.76 -12.03 5.45
CA TRP A 372 -20.65 -12.90 4.70
C TRP A 372 -22.03 -12.27 4.50
N ALA A 373 -22.62 -11.72 5.57
CA ALA A 373 -23.88 -10.98 5.50
C ALA A 373 -23.73 -9.70 4.65
N TRP A 374 -22.64 -8.95 4.83
CA TRP A 374 -22.33 -7.75 4.07
C TRP A 374 -22.21 -8.04 2.56
N SER A 375 -21.74 -9.23 2.19
CA SER A 375 -21.64 -9.64 0.78
C SER A 375 -22.95 -9.72 0.04
N HIS A 376 -24.05 -9.97 0.75
CA HIS A 376 -25.38 -10.03 0.16
C HIS A 376 -26.06 -8.65 0.09
N ILE A 377 -25.47 -7.62 0.71
CA ILE A 377 -26.02 -6.27 0.79
C ILE A 377 -25.25 -5.31 -0.10
N PHE A 378 -23.93 -5.34 -0.02
CA PHE A 378 -23.08 -4.33 -0.64
C PHE A 378 -22.33 -4.88 -1.84
N TRP A 379 -21.69 -6.05 -1.75
CA TRP A 379 -20.86 -6.60 -2.83
C TRP A 379 -21.68 -6.87 -4.11
N THR A 380 -21.06 -6.64 -5.27
CA THR A 380 -21.71 -6.94 -6.57
C THR A 380 -21.77 -8.44 -6.84
N ILE A 381 -20.73 -9.17 -6.44
CA ILE A 381 -20.68 -10.63 -6.48
C ILE A 381 -20.84 -11.11 -5.03
N PRO A 382 -22.04 -11.52 -4.60
CA PRO A 382 -22.24 -12.07 -3.26
C PRO A 382 -21.52 -13.41 -3.12
N TRP A 383 -21.11 -13.76 -1.91
CA TRP A 383 -20.48 -15.06 -1.67
C TRP A 383 -21.53 -16.17 -1.66
N PRO A 384 -21.49 -17.13 -2.60
CA PRO A 384 -22.47 -18.19 -2.66
C PRO A 384 -22.29 -19.16 -1.48
N SER A 385 -23.37 -19.84 -1.08
CA SER A 385 -23.32 -20.85 0.00
C SER A 385 -22.34 -21.99 -0.29
N SER A 386 -22.11 -22.33 -1.57
CA SER A 386 -21.12 -23.31 -2.00
C SER A 386 -19.68 -22.93 -1.65
N LEU A 387 -19.39 -21.64 -1.47
CA LEU A 387 -18.08 -21.15 -1.04
C LEU A 387 -17.85 -21.36 0.46
N PHE A 388 -18.91 -21.53 1.26
CA PHE A 388 -18.82 -21.45 2.73
C PHE A 388 -17.81 -22.40 3.37
N PRO A 389 -17.79 -23.72 3.07
CA PRO A 389 -16.85 -24.62 3.74
C PRO A 389 -15.39 -24.21 3.51
N GLU A 390 -15.05 -23.86 2.28
CA GLU A 390 -13.71 -23.46 1.90
C GLU A 390 -13.35 -22.07 2.44
N GLY A 391 -14.25 -21.09 2.26
CA GLY A 391 -14.09 -19.72 2.72
C GLY A 391 -13.97 -19.62 4.24
N ALA A 392 -14.71 -20.45 4.99
CA ALA A 392 -14.62 -20.52 6.45
C ALA A 392 -13.26 -21.02 6.92
N ILE A 393 -12.76 -22.12 6.34
CA ILE A 393 -11.47 -22.71 6.73
C ILE A 393 -10.33 -21.77 6.36
N VAL A 394 -10.29 -21.33 5.10
CA VAL A 394 -9.21 -20.48 4.58
C VAL A 394 -9.22 -19.11 5.25
N GLY A 395 -10.40 -18.49 5.40
CA GLY A 395 -10.57 -17.21 6.09
C GLY A 395 -10.15 -17.28 7.56
N PHE A 396 -10.51 -18.35 8.27
CA PHE A 396 -10.12 -18.53 9.67
C PHE A 396 -8.59 -18.69 9.85
N ILE A 397 -7.95 -19.53 9.01
CA ILE A 397 -6.49 -19.70 9.04
C ILE A 397 -5.79 -18.36 8.72
N ALA A 398 -6.30 -17.64 7.71
CA ALA A 398 -5.78 -16.31 7.35
C ALA A 398 -5.92 -15.30 8.49
N ALA A 399 -7.05 -15.30 9.21
CA ALA A 399 -7.27 -14.42 10.36
C ALA A 399 -6.32 -14.72 11.52
N ILE A 400 -6.07 -15.99 11.84
CA ILE A 400 -5.12 -16.38 12.91
C ILE A 400 -3.70 -15.97 12.53
N ALA A 401 -3.26 -16.31 11.32
CA ALA A 401 -1.93 -15.96 10.84
C ALA A 401 -1.76 -14.42 10.81
N GLY A 402 -2.76 -13.72 10.30
CA GLY A 402 -2.81 -12.26 10.30
C GLY A 402 -2.78 -11.66 11.70
N GLY A 403 -3.48 -12.26 12.66
CA GLY A 403 -3.49 -11.85 14.05
C GLY A 403 -2.11 -11.99 14.72
N VAL A 404 -1.37 -13.07 14.42
CA VAL A 404 0.02 -13.24 14.87
C VAL A 404 0.92 -12.15 14.30
N LEU A 405 0.82 -11.87 13.00
CA LEU A 405 1.61 -10.83 12.32
C LEU A 405 1.26 -9.43 12.84
N GLY A 406 -0.03 -9.10 12.97
CA GLY A 406 -0.51 -7.85 13.55
C GLY A 406 -0.07 -7.68 15.02
N GLY A 407 -0.09 -8.78 15.78
CA GLY A 407 0.44 -8.86 17.14
C GLY A 407 1.93 -8.51 17.19
N PHE A 408 2.72 -9.07 16.27
CA PHE A 408 4.15 -8.80 16.17
C PHE A 408 4.45 -7.35 15.75
N ILE A 409 3.73 -6.82 14.76
CA ILE A 409 3.87 -5.44 14.31
C ILE A 409 3.52 -4.47 15.45
N GLY A 410 2.34 -4.65 16.07
CA GLY A 410 1.88 -3.82 17.19
C GLY A 410 2.83 -3.84 18.38
N ARG A 411 3.38 -5.02 18.71
CA ARG A 411 4.43 -5.17 19.75
C ARG A 411 5.68 -4.37 19.40
N SER A 412 6.17 -4.51 18.17
CA SER A 412 7.42 -3.88 17.71
C SER A 412 7.33 -2.35 17.71
N LEU A 413 6.13 -1.81 17.46
CA LEU A 413 5.87 -0.37 17.45
C LEU A 413 5.62 0.25 18.84
N SER A 414 5.19 -0.54 19.83
CA SER A 414 4.76 -0.03 21.14
C SER A 414 5.92 0.22 22.12
N GLY A 415 7.07 -0.46 21.94
CA GLY A 415 8.22 -0.37 22.85
C GLY A 415 7.97 -0.99 24.24
N GLY A 416 9.05 -1.36 24.94
CA GLY A 416 9.00 -2.03 26.26
C GLY A 416 9.44 -3.49 26.20
N ALA A 417 9.91 -4.03 27.33
CA ALA A 417 10.36 -5.41 27.43
C ALA A 417 9.17 -6.37 27.20
N PRO A 418 9.19 -7.25 26.18
CA PRO A 418 8.15 -8.25 25.99
C PRO A 418 8.09 -9.13 27.24
N ARG A 419 6.92 -9.19 27.88
CA ARG A 419 6.67 -10.19 28.93
C ARG A 419 6.34 -11.57 28.34
N GLU A 420 5.85 -11.58 27.09
CA GLU A 420 5.50 -12.81 26.39
C GLU A 420 6.74 -13.48 25.77
N ARG A 421 7.14 -14.62 26.36
CA ARG A 421 8.07 -15.56 25.75
C ARG A 421 7.29 -16.38 24.74
N MET A 422 7.64 -16.26 23.47
CA MET A 422 7.07 -17.01 22.36
C MET A 422 8.21 -17.65 21.56
N PRO A 423 8.07 -18.88 21.04
CA PRO A 423 9.08 -19.45 20.16
C PRO A 423 9.36 -18.54 18.96
N ARG A 424 10.63 -18.39 18.58
CA ARG A 424 11.06 -17.50 17.48
C ARG A 424 10.45 -17.87 16.13
N TRP A 425 10.01 -19.12 15.97
CA TRP A 425 9.43 -19.65 14.73
C TRP A 425 7.97 -19.24 14.52
N VAL A 426 7.25 -18.74 15.53
CA VAL A 426 5.79 -18.46 15.41
C VAL A 426 5.49 -17.40 14.35
N VAL A 427 6.28 -16.33 14.28
CA VAL A 427 6.09 -15.26 13.28
C VAL A 427 6.49 -15.73 11.87
N PRO A 428 7.66 -16.36 11.66
CA PRO A 428 7.98 -17.01 10.39
C PRO A 428 6.94 -18.03 9.93
N ALA A 429 6.40 -18.85 10.84
CA ALA A 429 5.37 -19.83 10.51
C ALA A 429 4.07 -19.15 10.08
N ALA A 430 3.62 -18.10 10.77
CA ALA A 430 2.46 -17.31 10.34
C ALA A 430 2.68 -16.68 8.96
N ALA A 431 3.87 -16.15 8.67
CA ALA A 431 4.20 -15.62 7.34
C ALA A 431 4.21 -16.72 6.27
N ALA A 432 4.75 -17.91 6.58
CA ALA A 432 4.74 -19.06 5.67
C ALA A 432 3.32 -19.56 5.40
N VAL A 433 2.44 -19.57 6.42
CA VAL A 433 1.01 -19.87 6.26
C VAL A 433 0.36 -18.86 5.33
N VAL A 434 0.58 -17.55 5.51
CA VAL A 434 0.05 -16.53 4.60
C VAL A 434 0.55 -16.75 3.17
N ALA A 435 1.84 -17.02 2.97
CA ALA A 435 2.39 -17.31 1.65
C ALA A 435 1.76 -18.55 1.01
N GLY A 436 1.55 -19.63 1.79
CA GLY A 436 0.88 -20.84 1.33
C GLY A 436 -0.58 -20.61 0.95
N LEU A 437 -1.31 -19.80 1.74
CA LEU A 437 -2.69 -19.42 1.44
C LEU A 437 -2.78 -18.52 0.19
N VAL A 438 -1.83 -17.59 0.01
CA VAL A 438 -1.73 -16.79 -1.21
C VAL A 438 -1.48 -17.69 -2.43
N ALA A 439 -0.52 -18.61 -2.33
CA ALA A 439 -0.25 -19.58 -3.39
C ALA A 439 -1.47 -20.46 -3.71
N TYR A 440 -2.27 -20.81 -2.69
CA TYR A 440 -3.52 -21.56 -2.84
C TYR A 440 -4.63 -20.73 -3.53
N GLY A 441 -4.78 -19.46 -3.15
CA GLY A 441 -5.78 -18.55 -3.71
C GLY A 441 -5.48 -18.13 -5.16
N LEU A 442 -4.21 -18.02 -5.52
CA LEU A 442 -3.75 -17.65 -6.87
C LEU A 442 -3.89 -18.75 -7.91
N GLN A 443 -4.26 -19.98 -7.51
CA GLN A 443 -4.44 -21.07 -8.46
C GLN A 443 -5.58 -20.75 -9.44
N MET A 444 -5.27 -20.72 -10.73
CA MET A 444 -6.26 -20.68 -11.81
C MET A 444 -6.35 -22.08 -12.42
N PRO A 445 -7.25 -22.95 -11.93
CA PRO A 445 -7.44 -24.26 -12.55
C PRO A 445 -8.03 -24.05 -13.94
N THR A 446 -7.23 -24.21 -15.00
CA THR A 446 -7.74 -24.30 -16.37
C THR A 446 -8.56 -25.59 -16.45
N PRO A 447 -9.89 -25.53 -16.62
CA PRO A 447 -10.69 -26.74 -16.67
C PRO A 447 -10.24 -27.58 -17.86
N LYS A 448 -10.23 -28.92 -17.73
CA LYS A 448 -9.93 -29.83 -18.86
C LYS A 448 -10.84 -29.54 -20.07
N HIS A 449 -12.04 -29.04 -19.80
CA HIS A 449 -12.98 -28.51 -20.79
C HIS A 449 -13.31 -27.07 -20.40
N PRO A 450 -12.56 -26.06 -20.90
CA PRO A 450 -12.82 -24.68 -20.57
C PRO A 450 -14.22 -24.30 -21.04
N PRO A 451 -14.96 -23.48 -20.26
CA PRO A 451 -16.28 -23.05 -20.65
C PRO A 451 -16.20 -22.25 -21.95
N THR A 452 -17.13 -22.51 -22.87
CA THR A 452 -17.21 -21.81 -24.15
C THR A 452 -18.34 -20.80 -24.11
N ALA A 453 -18.14 -19.63 -24.70
CA ALA A 453 -19.17 -18.61 -24.82
C ALA A 453 -19.50 -18.35 -26.29
N THR A 454 -20.77 -18.45 -26.66
CA THR A 454 -21.27 -17.96 -27.94
C THR A 454 -21.78 -16.54 -27.75
N VAL A 455 -21.13 -15.58 -28.42
CA VAL A 455 -21.48 -14.16 -28.37
C VAL A 455 -22.11 -13.76 -29.70
N SER A 456 -23.40 -13.41 -29.68
CA SER A 456 -24.09 -12.84 -30.84
C SER A 456 -24.40 -11.37 -30.61
N LEU A 457 -23.99 -10.50 -31.54
CA LEU A 457 -24.18 -9.06 -31.44
C LEU A 457 -25.27 -8.60 -32.42
N ARG A 458 -26.35 -8.01 -31.91
CA ARG A 458 -27.35 -7.34 -32.73
C ARG A 458 -27.12 -5.84 -32.71
N THR A 459 -26.81 -5.25 -33.87
CA THR A 459 -26.70 -3.79 -33.97
C THR A 459 -28.07 -3.15 -33.77
N VAL A 460 -28.15 -2.21 -32.82
CA VAL A 460 -29.36 -1.42 -32.53
C VAL A 460 -29.21 0.01 -33.02
N GLN A 461 -27.97 0.51 -33.07
CA GLN A 461 -27.65 1.81 -33.67
C GLN A 461 -26.41 1.64 -34.55
N PRO A 462 -26.45 2.01 -35.85
CA PRO A 462 -25.26 2.01 -36.70
C PRO A 462 -24.31 3.18 -36.34
N GLY A 463 -23.15 3.25 -36.99
CA GLY A 463 -22.12 4.27 -36.73
C GLY A 463 -22.61 5.72 -36.91
N PRO A 464 -21.87 6.73 -36.42
CA PRO A 464 -20.50 6.66 -35.87
C PRO A 464 -20.40 6.21 -34.40
N LYS A 465 -21.51 6.21 -33.64
CA LYS A 465 -21.57 5.66 -32.26
C LYS A 465 -22.41 4.37 -32.24
N ARG A 466 -21.82 3.29 -32.75
CA ARG A 466 -22.51 2.00 -32.86
C ARG A 466 -22.96 1.52 -31.48
N LYS A 467 -24.25 1.17 -31.35
CA LYS A 467 -24.78 0.45 -30.18
C LYS A 467 -25.18 -0.95 -30.59
N VAL A 468 -24.84 -1.93 -29.76
CA VAL A 468 -25.18 -3.34 -29.97
C VAL A 468 -25.87 -3.88 -28.72
N VAL A 469 -26.76 -4.84 -28.92
CA VAL A 469 -27.22 -5.74 -27.87
C VAL A 469 -26.42 -7.03 -28.03
N ALA A 470 -25.64 -7.38 -27.00
CA ALA A 470 -24.91 -8.63 -26.94
C ALA A 470 -25.80 -9.69 -26.27
N THR A 471 -25.96 -10.85 -26.92
CA THR A 471 -26.48 -12.06 -26.26
C THR A 471 -25.31 -13.01 -26.09
N VAL A 472 -25.00 -13.34 -24.84
CA VAL A 472 -23.88 -14.23 -24.47
C VAL A 472 -24.49 -15.51 -23.89
N ARG A 473 -24.19 -16.65 -24.51
CA ARG A 473 -24.55 -17.97 -23.99
C ARG A 473 -23.27 -18.72 -23.61
N VAL A 474 -23.12 -19.04 -22.33
CA VAL A 474 -21.98 -19.79 -21.80
C VAL A 474 -22.35 -21.26 -21.69
N ASN A 475 -21.42 -22.15 -22.03
CA ASN A 475 -21.54 -23.60 -21.92
C ASN A 475 -20.37 -24.15 -21.07
N PRO A 476 -20.64 -24.84 -19.96
CA PRO A 476 -21.96 -25.11 -19.40
C PRO A 476 -22.66 -23.84 -18.87
N LEU A 477 -23.99 -23.87 -18.75
CA LEU A 477 -24.83 -22.72 -18.35
C LEU A 477 -24.49 -22.19 -16.93
N ASN A 478 -23.84 -23.02 -16.13
CA ASN A 478 -23.42 -22.80 -14.75
C ASN A 478 -21.89 -22.73 -14.60
N ALA A 479 -21.18 -22.43 -15.70
CA ALA A 479 -19.74 -22.20 -15.72
C ALA A 479 -19.31 -20.98 -14.91
#